data_AF-A0A7M4D2G2-F1
#
_entry.id   AF-A0A7M4D2G2-F1
#
_cell.length_a   1.000
_cell.length_b   1.000
_cell.length_c   1.000
_cell.angle_alpha   90.00
_cell.angle_beta   90.00
_cell.angle_gamma   90.00
#
_symmetry.space_group_name_H-M   'P 1'
#
loop_
_entity.id
_entity.type
_entity.pdbx_description
1 polymer ?
#
loop_
_entity_poly.entity_id
_entity_poly.type
_entity_poly.pdbx_seq_one_letter_code
_entity_poly.pdbx_strand_id
1 'polypeptide(L)'
;MKKYIKTVFIASLILSIGVSACKDEKKTPVKKEVAEKVKAKTETKAEPVVAKKKLKPVVEQVPNKYFLILASFQNIKNAERLQQKLIKDGYNSEIFEAANGFHRVSYKAFSDRTLAFQELKSARASEEHKENWLYIKR
;
A
#
# COMPACT_ATOMS: atom_id res chain seq x y z
N MET A 1 -9.28 52.23 -11.02
CA MET A 1 -9.35 51.77 -9.61
C MET A 1 -9.83 50.31 -9.51
N LYS A 2 -9.01 49.33 -9.91
CA LYS A 2 -9.32 47.90 -9.66
C LYS A 2 -8.12 46.93 -9.84
N LYS A 3 -6.88 47.44 -9.75
CA LYS A 3 -5.65 46.62 -9.92
C LYS A 3 -4.53 46.93 -8.91
N TYR A 4 -4.82 47.68 -7.84
CA TYR A 4 -3.81 48.11 -6.85
C TYR A 4 -4.11 47.64 -5.40
N ILE A 5 -4.92 46.60 -5.25
CA ILE A 5 -5.23 45.99 -3.92
C ILE A 5 -4.38 44.73 -3.64
N LYS A 6 -3.68 44.18 -4.64
CA LYS A 6 -2.92 42.92 -4.48
C LYS A 6 -1.43 43.10 -4.15
N THR A 7 -0.91 44.33 -4.11
CA THR A 7 0.53 44.60 -3.92
C THR A 7 0.88 45.26 -2.59
N VAL A 8 -0.08 45.38 -1.65
CA VAL A 8 0.15 46.00 -0.32
C VAL A 8 0.30 44.95 0.81
N PHE A 9 0.08 43.66 0.54
CA PHE A 9 0.25 42.60 1.54
C PHE A 9 1.60 41.86 1.48
N ILE A 10 2.59 42.40 0.74
CA ILE A 10 3.96 41.86 0.65
C ILE A 10 4.91 42.90 1.25
N ALA A 11 4.69 43.31 2.51
CA ALA A 11 5.61 44.18 3.25
C ALA A 11 5.27 44.27 4.74
N SER A 12 5.02 43.17 5.45
CA SER A 12 5.04 43.16 6.93
C SER A 12 4.99 41.75 7.50
N LEU A 13 6.12 41.04 7.52
CA LEU A 13 6.37 39.98 8.51
C LEU A 13 7.86 39.63 8.59
N ILE A 14 8.69 40.61 8.95
CA ILE A 14 10.01 40.36 9.52
C ILE A 14 9.99 41.02 10.89
N LEU A 15 9.60 40.27 11.93
CA LEU A 15 10.05 40.51 13.30
C LEU A 15 9.76 39.28 14.19
N SER A 16 10.86 38.68 14.68
CA SER A 16 11.04 38.01 15.98
C SER A 16 10.17 36.82 16.40
N ILE A 17 10.71 35.60 16.23
CA ILE A 17 10.71 34.49 17.23
C ILE A 17 12.07 33.79 17.03
N GLY A 18 13.06 33.85 17.92
CA GLY A 18 13.00 33.43 19.32
C GLY A 18 13.61 32.04 19.42
N VAL A 19 14.91 31.97 19.78
CA VAL A 19 15.72 30.75 19.91
C VAL A 19 15.12 29.85 21.00
N SER A 20 14.85 28.58 20.69
CA SER A 20 14.71 27.53 21.70
C SER A 20 15.59 26.36 21.32
N ALA A 21 16.57 26.12 22.18
CA ALA A 21 17.64 25.16 22.07
C ALA A 21 17.23 23.79 22.63
N CYS A 22 17.82 22.75 22.02
CA CYS A 22 17.96 21.36 22.50
C CYS A 22 16.63 20.58 22.65
N LYS A 23 16.55 19.32 22.25
CA LYS A 23 17.47 18.24 22.55
C LYS A 23 17.05 16.99 21.76
N ASP A 24 17.97 16.01 21.74
CA ASP A 24 17.77 14.61 21.35
C ASP A 24 17.82 14.29 19.85
N GLU A 25 18.52 13.26 19.39
CA GLU A 25 19.65 12.48 19.89
C GLU A 25 20.15 11.73 18.64
N LYS A 26 21.46 11.76 18.35
CA LYS A 26 22.07 10.87 17.35
C LYS A 26 22.03 9.45 17.89
N LYS A 27 21.33 8.51 17.24
CA LYS A 27 21.70 7.08 17.24
C LYS A 27 21.39 6.39 15.91
N THR A 28 22.45 6.14 15.16
CA THR A 28 22.63 4.97 14.31
C THR A 28 22.37 3.68 15.11
N PRO A 29 21.80 2.65 14.47
CA PRO A 29 22.40 1.32 14.59
C PRO A 29 22.46 0.63 13.21
N VAL A 30 23.66 0.34 12.68
CA VAL A 30 24.50 -0.84 13.00
C VAL A 30 24.07 -2.08 12.23
N LYS A 31 24.81 -2.28 11.13
CA LYS A 31 25.11 -3.55 10.49
C LYS A 31 25.86 -4.45 11.49
N LYS A 32 25.30 -5.62 11.81
CA LYS A 32 25.95 -6.81 12.38
C LYS A 32 25.35 -7.96 11.56
N GLU A 33 26.03 -8.70 10.70
CA GLU A 33 27.32 -9.38 10.83
C GLU A 33 27.49 -10.03 12.21
N VAL A 34 26.96 -11.25 12.32
CA VAL A 34 27.54 -12.30 13.15
C VAL A 34 28.19 -13.26 12.18
N ALA A 35 29.51 -13.13 12.07
CA ALA A 35 30.39 -14.16 11.56
C ALA A 35 30.66 -15.20 12.66
N GLU A 36 31.24 -16.33 12.21
CA GLU A 36 32.13 -17.22 12.97
C GLU A 36 31.43 -18.38 13.74
N LYS A 37 31.76 -19.68 13.62
CA LYS A 37 33.02 -20.43 13.34
C LYS A 37 32.62 -21.88 12.87
N VAL A 38 33.10 -22.46 11.76
CA VAL A 38 34.36 -23.23 11.50
C VAL A 38 34.30 -24.77 11.74
N LYS A 39 34.66 -25.53 10.67
CA LYS A 39 35.20 -26.92 10.54
C LYS A 39 34.29 -28.09 10.99
N ALA A 40 34.26 -29.26 10.35
CA ALA A 40 35.31 -29.97 9.64
C ALA A 40 34.76 -30.89 8.53
N LYS A 41 35.66 -31.18 7.59
CA LYS A 41 35.55 -32.07 6.42
C LYS A 41 35.81 -33.51 6.87
N THR A 42 34.90 -34.44 6.60
CA THR A 42 35.21 -35.88 6.49
C THR A 42 34.33 -36.50 5.42
N GLU A 43 34.97 -36.97 4.36
CA GLU A 43 34.45 -37.84 3.31
C GLU A 43 33.99 -39.17 3.94
N THR A 44 32.88 -39.75 3.44
CA THR A 44 32.82 -41.17 3.01
C THR A 44 31.37 -41.62 2.79
N LYS A 45 31.18 -42.23 1.62
CA LYS A 45 30.15 -43.19 1.20
C LYS A 45 28.83 -42.63 0.64
N ALA A 46 28.76 -42.71 -0.69
CA ALA A 46 27.55 -42.62 -1.47
C ALA A 46 26.63 -43.84 -1.21
N GLU A 47 25.41 -43.56 -0.79
CA GLU A 47 24.23 -44.39 -1.02
C GLU A 47 23.17 -43.52 -1.72
N PRO A 48 22.44 -44.02 -2.73
CA PRO A 48 21.46 -43.24 -3.44
C PRO A 48 20.19 -43.16 -2.58
N VAL A 49 20.14 -42.19 -1.68
CA VAL A 49 18.91 -41.87 -0.95
C VAL A 49 17.99 -41.16 -1.93
N VAL A 50 17.01 -41.92 -2.47
CA VAL A 50 15.90 -41.42 -3.27
C VAL A 50 15.33 -40.19 -2.58
N ALA A 51 15.61 -39.02 -3.17
CA ALA A 51 15.15 -37.74 -2.68
C ALA A 51 13.62 -37.70 -2.77
N LYS A 52 12.95 -38.12 -1.69
CA LYS A 52 11.54 -37.89 -1.47
C LYS A 52 11.37 -36.38 -1.34
N LYS A 53 11.16 -35.71 -2.48
CA LYS A 53 10.89 -34.29 -2.60
C LYS A 53 9.77 -33.97 -1.62
N LYS A 54 10.09 -33.38 -0.47
CA LYS A 54 9.09 -32.84 0.46
C LYS A 54 8.34 -31.78 -0.33
N LEU A 55 7.15 -32.13 -0.80
CA LEU A 55 6.22 -31.18 -1.37
C LEU A 55 5.96 -30.17 -0.25
N LYS A 56 6.44 -28.93 -0.44
CA LYS A 56 6.10 -27.83 0.45
C LYS A 56 4.57 -27.77 0.51
N PRO A 57 3.95 -27.59 1.68
CA PRO A 57 2.51 -27.42 1.76
C PRO A 57 2.14 -26.29 0.80
N VAL A 58 1.31 -26.61 -0.20
CA VAL A 58 0.67 -25.59 -1.02
C VAL A 58 -0.24 -24.85 -0.05
N VAL A 59 0.21 -23.69 0.43
CA VAL A 59 -0.65 -22.79 1.21
C VAL A 59 -1.72 -22.34 0.25
N GLU A 60 -2.89 -22.97 0.36
CA GLU A 60 -4.06 -22.64 -0.43
C GLU A 60 -4.45 -21.21 -0.08
N GLN A 61 -4.17 -20.27 -1.00
CA GLN A 61 -4.51 -18.87 -0.78
C GLN A 61 -6.01 -18.72 -0.89
N VAL A 62 -6.65 -18.35 0.22
CA VAL A 62 -8.08 -18.05 0.25
C VAL A 62 -8.34 -16.90 -0.72
N PRO A 63 -9.26 -17.06 -1.69
CA PRO A 63 -9.52 -16.03 -2.70
C PRO A 63 -10.10 -14.76 -2.07
N ASN A 64 -9.78 -13.61 -2.66
CA ASN A 64 -10.34 -12.33 -2.25
C ASN A 64 -11.83 -12.24 -2.62
N LYS A 65 -12.65 -11.76 -1.69
CA LYS A 65 -14.11 -11.59 -1.84
C LYS A 65 -14.57 -10.15 -1.66
N TYR A 66 -13.79 -9.34 -0.94
CA TYR A 66 -14.14 -7.98 -0.57
C TYR A 66 -13.16 -7.00 -1.19
N PHE A 67 -13.67 -6.05 -1.96
CA PHE A 67 -12.86 -5.12 -2.74
C PHE A 67 -13.24 -3.68 -2.39
N LEU A 68 -12.29 -2.88 -1.91
CA LEU A 68 -12.53 -1.45 -1.69
C LEU A 68 -12.43 -0.70 -3.02
N ILE A 69 -13.53 -0.07 -3.43
CA ILE A 69 -13.68 0.69 -4.66
C ILE A 69 -13.34 2.16 -4.39
N LEU A 70 -12.46 2.69 -5.22
CA LEU A 70 -12.06 4.11 -5.20
C LEU A 70 -12.90 4.96 -6.15
N ALA A 71 -13.23 4.41 -7.32
CA ALA A 71 -14.01 5.12 -8.33
C ALA A 71 -14.73 4.15 -9.27
N SER A 72 -15.70 4.67 -10.03
CA SER A 72 -16.42 3.92 -11.06
C SER A 72 -16.61 4.79 -12.29
N PHE A 73 -16.23 4.29 -13.47
CA PHE A 73 -16.25 5.06 -14.71
C PHE A 73 -17.11 4.38 -15.76
N GLN A 74 -17.88 5.16 -16.53
CA GLN A 74 -18.60 4.63 -17.68
C GLN A 74 -17.65 4.31 -18.86
N ASN A 75 -16.55 5.05 -19.01
CA ASN A 75 -15.54 4.80 -20.04
C ASN A 75 -14.43 3.90 -19.48
N ILE A 76 -14.25 2.72 -20.06
CA ILE A 76 -13.22 1.76 -19.66
C ILE A 76 -11.79 2.34 -19.65
N LYS A 77 -11.44 3.22 -20.60
CA LYS A 77 -10.11 3.84 -20.67
C LYS A 77 -9.78 4.68 -19.43
N ASN A 78 -10.80 5.29 -18.82
CA ASN A 78 -10.63 6.04 -17.56
C ASN A 78 -10.39 5.09 -16.38
N ALA A 79 -11.10 3.96 -16.35
CA ALA A 79 -10.91 2.93 -15.33
C ALA A 79 -9.51 2.31 -15.43
N GLU A 80 -9.06 1.94 -16.63
CA GLU A 80 -7.71 1.41 -16.90
C GLU A 80 -6.62 2.40 -16.49
N ARG A 81 -6.76 3.68 -16.83
CA ARG A 81 -5.79 4.71 -16.44
C ARG A 81 -5.67 4.84 -14.91
N LEU A 82 -6.79 4.79 -14.19
CA LEU A 82 -6.76 4.81 -12.73
C LEU A 82 -6.13 3.52 -12.18
N GLN A 83 -6.52 2.36 -12.69
CA GLN A 83 -5.97 1.07 -12.28
C GLN A 83 -4.45 1.03 -12.46
N GLN A 84 -3.94 1.45 -13.63
CA GLN A 84 -2.51 1.52 -13.90
C GLN A 84 -1.78 2.46 -12.94
N LYS A 85 -2.39 3.62 -12.61
CA LYS A 85 -1.83 4.52 -11.60
C LYS A 85 -1.74 3.83 -10.24
N LEU A 86 -2.82 3.17 -9.80
CA LEU A 86 -2.84 2.46 -8.52
C LEU A 86 -1.81 1.32 -8.47
N ILE A 87 -1.67 0.54 -9.54
CA ILE A 87 -0.65 -0.51 -9.64
C ILE A 87 0.75 0.10 -9.53
N LYS A 88 1.01 1.22 -10.23
CA LYS A 88 2.29 1.93 -10.14
C LYS A 88 2.58 2.45 -8.73
N ASP A 89 1.55 2.84 -8.00
CA ASP A 89 1.63 3.30 -6.61
C ASP A 89 1.73 2.13 -5.60
N GLY A 90 1.71 0.87 -6.07
CA GLY A 90 1.90 -0.33 -5.25
C GLY A 90 0.62 -0.97 -4.72
N TYR A 91 -0.55 -0.56 -5.23
CA TYR A 91 -1.84 -1.13 -4.85
C TYR A 91 -2.20 -2.36 -5.68
N ASN A 92 -2.92 -3.31 -5.06
CA ASN A 92 -3.50 -4.45 -5.76
C ASN A 92 -4.89 -4.04 -6.33
N SER A 93 -4.88 -3.50 -7.55
CA SER A 93 -6.05 -2.89 -8.18
C SER A 93 -6.67 -3.77 -9.27
N GLU A 94 -8.00 -3.94 -9.20
CA GLU A 94 -8.79 -4.71 -10.16
C GLU A 94 -9.96 -3.88 -10.69
N ILE A 95 -10.42 -4.20 -11.91
CA ILE A 95 -11.59 -3.58 -12.53
C ILE A 95 -12.75 -4.58 -12.54
N PHE A 96 -13.92 -4.13 -12.07
CA PHE A 96 -15.15 -4.91 -12.06
C PHE A 96 -16.24 -4.21 -12.88
N GLU A 97 -16.86 -4.94 -13.78
CA GLU A 97 -18.02 -4.43 -14.50
C GLU A 97 -19.27 -4.42 -13.61
N ALA A 98 -20.02 -3.33 -13.69
CA ALA A 98 -21.32 -3.14 -13.05
C ALA A 98 -22.42 -3.36 -14.08
N ALA A 99 -23.60 -3.81 -13.64
CA ALA A 99 -24.74 -4.08 -14.51
C ALA A 99 -25.22 -2.87 -15.35
N ASN A 100 -24.86 -1.66 -14.95
CA ASN A 100 -25.19 -0.41 -15.65
C ASN A 100 -24.12 0.04 -16.67
N GLY A 101 -23.17 -0.83 -17.03
CA GLY A 101 -22.10 -0.50 -17.99
C GLY A 101 -21.01 0.41 -17.39
N PHE A 102 -20.90 0.48 -16.06
CA PHE A 102 -19.80 1.16 -15.39
C PHE A 102 -18.71 0.17 -14.99
N HIS A 103 -17.48 0.66 -14.89
CA HIS A 103 -16.30 -0.09 -14.50
C HIS A 103 -15.78 0.44 -13.15
N ARG A 104 -15.94 -0.37 -12.11
CA ARG A 104 -15.51 -0.08 -10.73
C ARG A 104 -14.03 -0.42 -10.59
N VAL A 105 -13.23 0.48 -10.04
CA VAL A 105 -11.80 0.29 -9.82
C VAL A 105 -11.53 0.10 -8.34
N SER A 106 -11.04 -1.07 -7.95
CA SER A 106 -10.59 -1.33 -6.59
C SER A 106 -9.14 -0.88 -6.37
N TYR A 107 -8.77 -0.60 -5.13
CA TYR A 107 -7.35 -0.37 -4.76
C TYR A 107 -6.85 -1.33 -3.67
N LYS A 108 -7.76 -2.02 -2.98
CA LYS A 108 -7.45 -3.08 -2.01
C LYS A 108 -8.45 -4.22 -2.14
N ALA A 109 -7.97 -5.43 -1.86
CA ALA A 109 -8.73 -6.67 -1.89
C ALA A 109 -8.48 -7.47 -0.60
N PHE A 110 -9.52 -8.13 -0.09
CA PHE A 110 -9.48 -8.88 1.15
C PHE A 110 -10.25 -10.20 1.00
N SER A 111 -9.73 -11.25 1.62
CA SER A 111 -10.45 -12.51 1.84
C SER A 111 -11.32 -12.47 3.09
N ASP A 112 -10.88 -11.74 4.13
CA ASP A 112 -11.61 -11.58 5.39
C ASP A 112 -12.57 -10.38 5.39
N ARG A 113 -13.80 -10.62 5.84
CA ARG A 113 -14.85 -9.60 5.91
C ARG A 113 -14.52 -8.50 6.93
N THR A 114 -14.09 -8.89 8.12
CA THR A 114 -13.88 -7.97 9.24
C THR A 114 -12.78 -6.97 8.91
N LEU A 115 -11.66 -7.46 8.35
CA LEU A 115 -10.56 -6.60 7.87
C LEU A 115 -11.04 -5.62 6.79
N ALA A 116 -11.85 -6.08 5.83
CA ALA A 116 -12.36 -5.20 4.78
C ALA A 116 -13.24 -4.06 5.32
N PHE A 117 -14.12 -4.36 6.28
CA PHE A 117 -14.97 -3.34 6.90
C PHE A 117 -14.20 -2.40 7.83
N GLN A 118 -13.17 -2.90 8.53
CA GLN A 118 -12.28 -2.08 9.33
C GLN A 118 -11.51 -1.10 8.42
N GLU A 119 -10.95 -1.58 7.31
CA GLU A 119 -10.27 -0.74 6.34
C GLU A 119 -11.21 0.32 5.75
N LEU A 120 -12.44 -0.05 5.38
CA LEU A 120 -13.44 0.90 4.88
C LEU A 120 -13.72 2.01 5.89
N LYS A 121 -13.87 1.66 7.18
CA LYS A 121 -14.08 2.64 8.24
C LYS A 121 -12.89 3.59 8.34
N SER A 122 -11.67 3.06 8.31
CA SER A 122 -10.44 3.87 8.37
C SER A 122 -10.30 4.78 7.15
N ALA A 123 -10.53 4.26 5.94
CA ALA A 123 -10.45 5.02 4.70
C ALA A 123 -11.43 6.21 4.71
N ARG A 124 -12.67 5.96 5.13
CA ARG A 124 -13.72 6.99 5.19
C ARG A 124 -13.52 8.04 6.27
N ALA A 125 -12.61 7.82 7.22
CA ALA A 125 -12.24 8.83 8.21
C ALA A 125 -11.35 9.94 7.62
N SER A 126 -10.74 9.70 6.44
CA SER A 126 -10.01 10.70 5.68
C SER A 126 -10.90 11.38 4.63
N GLU A 127 -10.68 12.66 4.36
CA GLU A 127 -11.42 13.37 3.30
C GLU A 127 -11.10 12.83 1.89
N GLU A 128 -9.90 12.27 1.68
CA GLU A 128 -9.46 11.73 0.37
C GLU A 128 -10.27 10.50 -0.06
N HIS A 129 -10.76 9.72 0.89
CA HIS A 129 -11.36 8.40 0.64
C HIS A 129 -12.75 8.22 1.27
N LYS A 130 -13.39 9.34 1.64
CA LYS A 130 -14.73 9.39 2.24
C LYS A 130 -15.81 8.70 1.42
N GLU A 131 -15.69 8.80 0.10
CA GLU A 131 -16.65 8.25 -0.86
C GLU A 131 -16.37 6.78 -1.22
N ASN A 132 -15.29 6.17 -0.73
CA ASN A 132 -14.98 4.78 -1.04
C ASN A 132 -16.11 3.85 -0.58
N TRP A 133 -16.35 2.77 -1.30
CA TRP A 133 -17.33 1.76 -0.90
C TRP A 133 -16.79 0.35 -1.10
N LEU A 134 -17.46 -0.63 -0.50
CA LEU A 134 -17.06 -2.03 -0.59
C LEU A 134 -17.89 -2.76 -1.66
N TYR A 135 -17.21 -3.43 -2.58
CA TYR A 135 -17.80 -4.40 -3.50
C TYR A 135 -17.56 -5.81 -2.97
N ILE A 136 -18.64 -6.59 -2.84
CA ILE A 136 -18.59 -7.98 -2.39
C ILE A 136 -18.85 -8.87 -3.59
N LYS A 137 -17.83 -9.61 -4.02
CA LYS A 137 -17.95 -10.58 -5.10
C LYS A 137 -18.79 -11.76 -4.61
N ARG A 138 -19.83 -12.11 -5.38
CA ARG A 138 -20.69 -13.25 -5.08
C ARG A 138 -20.07 -14.54 -5.57
#